data_AF-A0A2V4CXI3-F1
#
_entry.id   AF-A0A2V4CXI3-F1
#
_cell.length_a   1.000
_cell.length_b   1.000
_cell.length_c   1.000
_cell.angle_alpha   90.00
_cell.angle_beta   90.00
_cell.angle_gamma   90.00
#
_symmetry.space_group_name_H-M   'P 1'
#
loop_
_entity.id
_entity.type
_entity.pdbx_description
1 polymer ?
#
loop_
_entity_poly.entity_id
_entity_poly.type
_entity_poly.pdbx_seq_one_letter_code
_entity_poly.pdbx_strand_id
1 'polypeptide(L)'
;MEGSGDILALRGDLCFPIEVKTTKSKKLYLSGRTRTQFDAMQAEGERCHLMPLYAQRLKGVRGDSWRIFRVETSTLSSKLALLSRRIPALPLTSKGNPMLAWDEGLPLHKFLAVLCRSDEDSSGAEIIASSTLEIALERARKYDTDHASEIHEAGEEGEDVFPAEVIIPVDSTPAWVANFRP
;
A
#
# COMPACT_ATOMS: atom_id res chain seq x y z
N MET A 1 23.00 12.45 -5.72
CA MET A 1 22.73 11.00 -5.84
C MET A 1 21.22 10.84 -5.77
N GLU A 2 20.59 10.36 -6.82
CA GLU A 2 19.13 10.14 -6.82
C GLU A 2 18.87 8.79 -6.11
N GLY A 3 17.84 8.71 -5.26
CA GLY A 3 17.49 7.47 -4.54
C GLY A 3 17.96 7.35 -3.08
N SER A 4 18.77 8.29 -2.56
CA SER A 4 19.23 8.27 -1.15
C SER A 4 18.16 8.63 -0.12
N GLY A 5 17.06 9.26 -0.56
CA GLY A 5 16.10 9.92 0.33
C GLY A 5 16.59 11.27 0.86
N ASP A 6 15.68 12.01 1.50
CA ASP A 6 15.93 13.31 2.13
C ASP A 6 16.52 13.18 3.55
N ILE A 7 16.12 12.13 4.28
CA ILE A 7 16.50 11.90 5.68
C ILE A 7 16.92 10.45 5.84
N LEU A 8 17.97 10.20 6.63
CA LEU A 8 18.34 8.86 7.10
C LEU A 8 17.97 8.70 8.57
N ALA A 9 17.08 7.77 8.89
CA ALA A 9 16.66 7.48 10.26
C ALA A 9 17.28 6.18 10.76
N LEU A 10 17.87 6.22 11.96
CA LEU A 10 18.51 5.07 12.61
C LEU A 10 17.82 4.76 13.93
N ARG A 11 17.62 3.47 14.21
CA ARG A 11 17.13 2.98 15.50
C ARG A 11 17.65 1.57 15.79
N GLY A 12 18.58 1.47 16.74
CA GLY A 12 19.23 0.20 17.03
C GLY A 12 19.92 -0.33 15.76
N ASP A 13 19.49 -1.51 15.31
CA ASP A 13 19.96 -2.18 14.10
C ASP A 13 19.18 -1.81 12.82
N LEU A 14 18.19 -0.92 12.91
CA LEU A 14 17.35 -0.51 11.78
C LEU A 14 17.83 0.80 11.16
N CYS A 15 17.78 0.87 9.84
CA CYS A 15 18.13 2.04 9.04
C CYS A 15 17.10 2.26 7.94
N PHE A 16 16.53 3.47 7.88
CA PHE A 16 15.50 3.86 6.90
C PHE A 16 15.95 5.11 6.13
N PRO A 17 16.29 4.97 4.84
CA PRO A 17 16.29 6.10 3.91
C PRO A 17 14.85 6.59 3.71
N ILE A 18 14.57 7.87 3.95
CA ILE A 18 13.22 8.43 3.92
C ILE A 18 13.16 9.59 2.92
N GLU A 19 12.29 9.46 1.93
CA GLU A 19 11.89 10.54 1.04
C GLU A 19 10.65 11.25 1.59
N VAL A 20 10.71 12.57 1.72
CA VAL A 20 9.66 13.38 2.34
C VAL A 20 8.83 14.07 1.26
N LYS A 21 7.51 13.85 1.28
CA LYS A 21 6.56 14.54 0.39
C LYS A 21 5.54 15.31 1.20
N THR A 22 5.54 16.63 1.07
CA THR A 22 4.50 17.45 1.67
C THR A 22 3.47 17.87 0.62
N THR A 23 2.21 17.47 0.78
CA THR A 23 1.14 17.69 -0.21
C THR A 23 -0.02 18.50 0.37
N LYS A 24 -0.78 19.19 -0.50
CA LYS A 24 -2.10 19.75 -0.15
C LYS A 24 -3.23 18.76 -0.43
N SER A 25 -3.08 17.91 -1.45
CA SER A 25 -4.00 16.83 -1.79
C SER A 25 -3.63 15.55 -1.04
N LYS A 26 -4.64 14.72 -0.78
CA LYS A 26 -4.46 13.38 -0.19
C LYS A 26 -3.73 12.43 -1.14
N LYS A 27 -3.92 12.56 -2.46
CA LYS A 27 -3.29 11.70 -3.47
C LYS A 27 -2.16 12.44 -4.18
N LEU A 28 -1.04 11.75 -4.39
CA LEU A 28 0.09 12.17 -5.23
C LEU A 28 0.50 11.01 -6.13
N TYR A 29 0.27 11.16 -7.44
CA TYR A 29 0.68 10.20 -8.44
C TYR A 29 2.19 10.32 -8.72
N LEU A 30 2.91 9.20 -8.70
CA LEU A 30 4.33 9.20 -9.01
C LEU A 30 4.52 9.09 -10.53
N SER A 31 4.77 10.23 -11.17
CA SER A 31 4.99 10.36 -12.61
C SER A 31 6.17 11.29 -12.93
N GLY A 32 6.72 11.17 -14.14
CA GLY A 32 7.88 11.92 -14.59
C GLY A 32 9.04 11.81 -13.60
N ARG A 33 9.55 12.95 -13.13
CA ARG A 33 10.66 12.99 -12.16
C ARG A 33 10.38 12.23 -10.87
N THR A 34 9.15 12.26 -10.36
CA THR A 34 8.81 11.53 -9.12
C THR A 34 8.79 10.02 -9.32
N ARG A 35 8.56 9.57 -10.56
CA ARG A 35 8.69 8.15 -10.93
C ARG A 35 10.16 7.75 -10.98
N THR A 36 11.01 8.53 -11.64
CA THR A 36 12.47 8.29 -11.68
C THR A 36 13.06 8.22 -10.28
N GLN A 37 12.63 9.12 -9.39
CA GLN A 37 13.03 9.08 -7.98
C GLN A 37 12.58 7.79 -7.27
N PHE A 38 11.33 7.34 -7.48
CA PHE A 38 10.85 6.08 -6.92
C PHE A 38 11.68 4.89 -7.40
N ASP A 39 11.95 4.81 -8.71
CA ASP A 39 12.75 3.73 -9.30
C ASP A 39 14.19 3.75 -8.75
N ALA A 40 14.78 4.94 -8.58
CA ALA A 40 16.10 5.09 -7.97
C ALA A 40 16.12 4.67 -6.49
N MET A 41 15.10 5.04 -5.70
CA MET A 41 14.97 4.58 -4.32
C MET A 41 14.84 3.06 -4.25
N GLN A 42 14.05 2.45 -5.13
CA GLN A 42 13.91 1.00 -5.19
C GLN A 42 15.26 0.33 -5.51
N ALA A 43 15.96 0.80 -6.55
CA ALA A 43 17.27 0.26 -6.92
C ALA A 43 18.30 0.38 -5.79
N GLU A 44 18.35 1.52 -5.10
CA GLU A 44 19.26 1.73 -3.97
C GLU A 44 18.87 0.89 -2.75
N GLY A 45 17.57 0.71 -2.50
CA GLY A 45 17.06 -0.18 -1.46
C GLY A 45 17.48 -1.63 -1.71
N GLU A 46 17.33 -2.11 -2.94
CA GLU A 46 17.77 -3.46 -3.33
C GLU A 46 19.28 -3.64 -3.16
N ARG A 47 20.06 -2.67 -3.67
CA ARG A 47 21.53 -2.68 -3.60
C ARG A 47 22.06 -2.68 -2.17
N CYS A 48 21.43 -1.90 -1.30
CA CYS A 48 21.87 -1.71 0.08
C CYS A 48 21.20 -2.65 1.09
N HIS A 49 20.25 -3.49 0.65
CA HIS A 49 19.42 -4.33 1.53
C HIS A 49 18.67 -3.52 2.60
N LEU A 50 18.30 -2.28 2.24
CA LEU A 50 17.55 -1.37 3.09
C LEU A 50 16.10 -1.29 2.63
N MET A 51 15.23 -0.78 3.50
CA MET A 51 13.84 -0.50 3.19
C MET A 51 13.65 1.02 3.09
N PRO A 52 13.70 1.60 1.87
CA PRO A 52 13.37 2.99 1.67
C PRO A 52 11.90 3.26 2.02
N LEU A 53 11.63 4.42 2.60
CA LEU A 53 10.29 4.85 2.98
C LEU A 53 9.92 6.16 2.29
N TYR A 54 8.63 6.32 1.98
CA TYR A 54 8.03 7.61 1.75
C TYR A 54 7.33 8.09 3.01
N ALA A 55 7.57 9.34 3.39
CA ALA A 55 6.83 10.04 4.43
C ALA A 55 5.98 11.16 3.79
N GLN A 56 4.67 10.92 3.66
CA GLN A 56 3.73 11.91 3.15
C GLN A 56 3.16 12.75 4.29
N ARG A 57 3.35 14.06 4.24
CA ARG A 57 2.68 15.02 5.14
C ARG A 57 1.56 15.76 4.41
N LEU A 58 0.35 15.73 4.96
CA LEU A 58 -0.76 16.52 4.46
C LEU A 58 -0.82 17.90 5.15
N LYS A 59 -0.82 18.97 4.37
CA LYS A 59 -0.93 20.35 4.89
C LYS A 59 -2.35 20.63 5.40
N GLY A 60 -2.47 21.46 6.43
CA GLY A 60 -3.76 21.92 6.96
C GLY A 60 -4.47 20.92 7.88
N VAL A 61 -3.87 19.75 8.16
CA VAL A 61 -4.38 18.77 9.10
C VAL A 61 -3.81 19.00 10.49
N ARG A 62 -4.66 18.95 11.52
CA ARG A 62 -4.26 18.95 12.94
C ARG A 62 -4.02 17.52 13.44
N GLY A 63 -3.14 17.35 14.42
CA GLY A 63 -2.78 16.03 14.97
C GLY A 63 -1.78 15.29 14.07
N ASP A 64 -1.96 13.97 13.89
CA ASP A 64 -1.06 13.16 13.09
C ASP A 64 -1.28 13.35 11.57
N SER A 65 -0.54 14.31 11.02
CA SER A 65 -0.56 14.67 9.59
C SER A 65 0.31 13.78 8.69
N TRP A 66 1.02 12.78 9.24
CA TRP A 66 2.07 12.04 8.55
C TRP A 66 1.65 10.61 8.22
N ARG A 67 2.07 10.12 7.05
CA ARG A 67 1.74 8.79 6.54
C ARG A 67 2.97 8.14 5.94
N ILE A 68 3.31 6.97 6.43
CA ILE A 68 4.50 6.22 6.07
C ILE A 68 4.12 5.10 5.10
N PHE A 69 4.90 4.97 4.03
CA PHE A 69 4.81 3.90 3.04
C PHE A 69 6.18 3.29 2.82
N ARG A 70 6.26 1.97 2.63
CA ARG A 70 7.49 1.31 2.21
C ARG A 70 7.60 1.25 0.69
N VAL A 71 8.79 1.50 0.18
CA VAL A 71 9.16 1.10 -1.18
C VAL A 71 9.43 -0.40 -1.14
N GLU A 72 8.82 -1.16 -2.06
CA GLU A 72 8.97 -2.61 -2.08
C GLU A 72 10.34 -3.00 -2.64
N THR A 73 11.05 -3.84 -1.90
CA THR A 73 12.33 -4.45 -2.28
C THR A 73 12.30 -5.94 -1.95
N SER A 74 13.09 -6.74 -2.66
CA SER A 74 13.14 -8.20 -2.59
C SER A 74 14.31 -8.71 -1.74
N THR A 75 15.31 -7.88 -1.47
CA THR A 75 16.53 -8.27 -0.74
C THR A 75 16.46 -8.10 0.78
N LEU A 76 15.32 -7.68 1.34
CA LEU A 76 15.17 -7.51 2.79
C LEU A 76 15.33 -8.85 3.52
N SER A 77 16.07 -8.84 4.62
CA SER A 77 16.28 -10.02 5.47
C SER A 77 15.97 -9.73 6.95
N SER A 78 15.87 -10.81 7.73
CA SER A 78 15.84 -10.77 9.20
C SER A 78 14.72 -9.84 9.76
N LYS A 79 15.05 -9.01 10.75
CA LYS A 79 14.12 -8.10 11.43
C LYS A 79 13.45 -7.10 10.48
N LEU A 80 14.18 -6.64 9.45
CA LEU A 80 13.65 -5.68 8.48
C LEU A 80 12.59 -6.32 7.57
N ALA A 81 12.77 -7.58 7.19
CA ALA A 81 11.78 -8.36 6.44
C ALA A 81 10.51 -8.65 7.24
N LEU A 82 10.62 -8.85 8.56
CA LEU A 82 9.45 -8.99 9.44
C LEU A 82 8.72 -7.65 9.62
N LEU A 83 9.48 -6.56 9.76
CA LEU A 83 8.94 -5.21 9.92
C LEU A 83 8.21 -4.72 8.66
N SER A 84 8.74 -5.02 7.46
CA SER A 84 8.15 -4.57 6.19
C SER A 84 6.70 -5.02 6.02
N ARG A 85 6.33 -6.20 6.54
CA ARG A 85 4.96 -6.72 6.52
C ARG A 85 3.95 -5.87 7.29
N ARG A 86 4.42 -5.03 8.21
CA ARG A 86 3.58 -4.14 9.05
C ARG A 86 3.49 -2.72 8.50
N ILE A 87 4.26 -2.39 7.47
CA ILE A 87 4.29 -1.06 6.85
C ILE A 87 3.65 -1.19 5.47
N PRO A 88 2.63 -0.38 5.14
CA PRO A 88 1.94 -0.49 3.86
C PRO A 88 2.88 -0.12 2.72
N ALA A 89 2.85 -0.89 1.65
CA ALA A 89 3.44 -0.50 0.37
C ALA A 89 2.69 0.71 -0.21
N LEU A 90 3.29 1.37 -1.21
CA LEU A 90 2.60 2.40 -1.97
C LEU A 90 1.39 1.76 -2.70
N PRO A 91 0.18 2.29 -2.54
CA PRO A 91 -0.97 1.83 -3.32
C PRO A 91 -0.74 2.07 -4.82
N LEU A 92 -1.36 1.21 -5.63
CA LEU A 92 -1.29 1.30 -7.07
C LEU A 92 -2.53 2.01 -7.62
N THR A 93 -2.35 2.75 -8.69
CA THR A 93 -3.44 3.26 -9.53
C THR A 93 -4.12 2.12 -10.28
N SER A 94 -5.27 2.38 -10.90
CA SER A 94 -5.94 1.44 -11.81
C SER A 94 -5.05 0.94 -12.95
N LYS A 95 -4.04 1.74 -13.35
CA LYS A 95 -3.05 1.38 -14.37
C LYS A 95 -1.78 0.72 -13.79
N GLY A 96 -1.78 0.35 -12.51
CA GLY A 96 -0.65 -0.30 -11.84
C GLY A 96 0.50 0.62 -11.44
N ASN A 97 0.39 1.93 -11.64
CA ASN A 97 1.45 2.87 -11.24
C ASN A 97 1.38 3.19 -9.72
N PRO A 98 2.51 3.27 -9.00
CA PRO A 98 2.53 3.62 -7.58
C PRO A 98 2.10 5.07 -7.36
N MET A 99 1.42 5.30 -6.23
CA MET A 99 1.02 6.63 -5.77
C MET A 99 1.14 6.71 -4.25
N LEU A 100 1.24 7.93 -3.72
CA LEU A 100 0.99 8.18 -2.30
C LEU A 100 -0.48 8.52 -2.13
N ALA A 101 -1.20 7.75 -1.32
CA ALA A 101 -2.58 8.05 -0.94
C ALA A 101 -2.67 8.15 0.58
N TRP A 102 -2.79 9.37 1.09
CA TRP A 102 -2.63 9.67 2.53
C TRP A 102 -3.54 8.83 3.44
N ASP A 103 -4.79 8.58 3.04
CA ASP A 103 -5.71 7.75 3.83
C ASP A 103 -5.24 6.28 3.96
N GLU A 104 -4.34 5.83 3.09
CA GLU A 104 -3.89 4.44 2.98
C GLU A 104 -2.51 4.17 3.61
N GLY A 105 -1.86 5.20 4.15
CA GLY A 105 -0.54 5.07 4.77
C GLY A 105 -0.60 4.82 6.27
N LEU A 106 0.52 4.35 6.82
CA LEU A 106 0.62 4.12 8.27
C LEU A 106 0.81 5.46 9.00
N PRO A 107 -0.04 5.83 9.96
CA PRO A 107 0.16 7.03 10.77
C PRO A 107 1.50 7.00 11.49
N LEU A 108 2.16 8.16 11.63
CA LEU A 108 3.49 8.24 12.22
C LEU A 108 3.54 7.69 13.65
N HIS A 109 2.53 7.99 14.48
CA HIS A 109 2.50 7.45 15.84
C HIS A 109 2.42 5.92 15.87
N LYS A 110 1.69 5.31 14.93
CA LYS A 110 1.61 3.85 14.79
C LYS A 110 2.92 3.27 14.27
N PHE A 111 3.55 3.93 13.29
CA PHE A 111 4.88 3.53 12.83
C PHE A 111 5.91 3.52 13.97
N LEU A 112 5.94 4.57 14.80
CA LEU A 112 6.80 4.63 15.98
C LEU A 112 6.47 3.51 16.98
N ALA A 113 5.19 3.24 17.23
CA ALA A 113 4.78 2.13 18.08
C ALA A 113 5.27 0.77 17.55
N VAL A 114 5.20 0.53 16.23
CA VAL A 114 5.74 -0.69 15.60
C VAL A 114 7.25 -0.82 15.84
N LEU A 115 8.00 0.29 15.71
CA LEU A 115 9.45 0.31 15.93
C LEU A 115 9.84 0.21 17.41
N CYS A 116 8.98 0.66 18.33
CA CYS A 116 9.24 0.71 19.77
C CYS A 116 9.02 -0.60 20.51
N ARG A 117 8.49 -1.63 19.86
CA ARG A 117 8.19 -2.89 20.55
C ARG A 117 9.48 -3.54 21.03
N SER A 118 9.53 -3.86 22.32
CA SER A 118 10.46 -4.86 22.84
C SER A 118 9.94 -6.26 22.48
N ASP A 119 10.82 -7.25 22.44
CA ASP A 119 10.42 -8.64 22.15
C ASP A 119 9.46 -9.22 23.22
N GLU A 120 9.25 -8.50 24.33
CA GLU A 120 8.39 -8.91 25.45
C GLU A 120 6.96 -8.34 25.38
N ASP A 121 6.71 -7.33 24.52
CA ASP A 121 5.42 -6.63 24.45
C ASP A 121 4.43 -7.32 23.49
N SER A 122 3.70 -8.30 23.99
CA SER A 122 2.66 -9.03 23.23
C SER A 122 1.44 -8.16 22.85
N SER A 123 1.10 -7.16 23.67
CA SER A 123 -0.12 -6.32 23.55
C SER A 123 -0.12 -5.37 22.35
N GLY A 124 1.05 -4.98 21.83
CA GLY A 124 1.15 -4.09 20.67
C GLY A 124 0.80 -4.76 19.33
N ALA A 125 0.85 -6.09 19.25
CA ALA A 125 0.55 -6.84 18.02
C ALA A 125 -0.93 -6.75 17.67
N GLU A 126 -1.79 -6.83 18.67
CA GLU A 126 -3.24 -6.76 18.49
C GLU A 126 -3.67 -5.38 18.00
N ILE A 127 -3.11 -4.30 18.55
CA ILE A 127 -3.43 -2.92 18.12
C ILE A 127 -3.00 -2.69 16.67
N ILE A 128 -1.80 -3.14 16.28
CA ILE A 128 -1.31 -2.99 14.91
C ILE A 128 -2.11 -3.87 13.95
N ALA A 129 -2.32 -5.15 14.28
CA ALA A 129 -3.11 -6.07 13.47
C ALA A 129 -4.53 -5.54 13.28
N SER A 130 -5.20 -5.13 14.35
CA SER A 130 -6.52 -4.51 14.31
C SER A 130 -6.53 -3.27 13.42
N SER A 131 -5.53 -2.39 13.53
CA SER A 131 -5.49 -1.18 12.69
C SER A 131 -5.13 -1.42 11.22
N THR A 132 -4.25 -2.37 10.92
CA THR A 132 -3.94 -2.77 9.54
C THR A 132 -5.17 -3.46 8.93
N LEU A 133 -5.89 -4.25 9.72
CA LEU A 133 -7.14 -4.88 9.32
C LEU A 133 -8.23 -3.83 9.11
N GLU A 134 -8.34 -2.80 9.96
CA GLU A 134 -9.23 -1.66 9.74
C GLU A 134 -8.91 -0.92 8.44
N ILE A 135 -7.63 -0.62 8.18
CA ILE A 135 -7.20 0.02 6.92
C ILE A 135 -7.55 -0.88 5.72
N ALA A 136 -7.31 -2.18 5.83
CA ALA A 136 -7.64 -3.15 4.77
C ALA A 136 -9.15 -3.30 4.56
N LEU A 137 -9.94 -3.30 5.64
CA LEU A 137 -11.40 -3.36 5.61
C LEU A 137 -12.01 -2.09 5.06
N GLU A 138 -11.48 -0.91 5.42
CA GLU A 138 -11.88 0.37 4.85
C GLU A 138 -11.56 0.42 3.35
N ARG A 139 -10.41 -0.12 2.93
CA ARG A 139 -10.08 -0.30 1.50
C ARG A 139 -11.08 -1.22 0.79
N ALA A 140 -11.39 -2.38 1.36
CA ALA A 140 -12.32 -3.34 0.77
C ALA A 140 -13.74 -2.75 0.66
N ARG A 141 -14.25 -2.11 1.72
CA ARG A 141 -15.55 -1.43 1.71
C ARG A 141 -15.61 -0.36 0.63
N LYS A 142 -14.56 0.47 0.52
CA LYS A 142 -14.52 1.54 -0.48
C LYS A 142 -14.51 0.99 -1.91
N TYR A 143 -13.79 -0.10 -2.15
CA TYR A 143 -13.82 -0.80 -3.43
C TYR A 143 -15.24 -1.28 -3.78
N ASP A 144 -15.94 -1.92 -2.85
CA ASP A 144 -17.33 -2.37 -3.06
C ASP A 144 -18.28 -1.19 -3.30
N THR A 145 -18.07 -0.05 -2.62
CA THR A 145 -18.95 1.13 -2.81
C THR A 145 -18.74 1.77 -4.17
N ASP A 146 -17.49 1.95 -4.59
CA ASP A 146 -17.14 2.53 -5.88
C ASP A 146 -17.64 1.62 -7.04
N HIS A 147 -17.57 0.29 -6.87
CA HIS A 147 -18.06 -0.66 -7.86
C HIS A 147 -19.60 -0.76 -7.87
N ALA A 148 -20.27 -0.62 -6.72
CA ALA A 148 -21.73 -0.56 -6.63
C ALA A 148 -22.33 0.69 -7.28
N SER A 149 -21.61 1.82 -7.27
CA SER A 149 -22.03 3.02 -8.02
C SER A 149 -21.91 2.87 -9.53
N GLU A 150 -20.91 2.15 -10.05
CA GLU A 150 -20.72 1.92 -11.49
C GLU A 150 -21.84 1.04 -12.08
N ILE A 151 -22.33 0.03 -11.35
CA ILE A 151 -23.46 -0.82 -11.80
C ILE A 151 -24.82 -0.10 -11.77
N HIS A 152 -24.98 0.92 -10.93
CA HIS A 152 -26.20 1.74 -10.91
C HIS A 152 -26.22 2.81 -12.02
N GLU A 153 -25.06 3.37 -12.40
CA GLU A 153 -24.97 4.30 -13.54
C GLU A 153 -25.11 3.59 -14.91
N ALA A 154 -24.86 2.29 -15.00
CA ALA A 154 -25.07 1.50 -16.21
C ALA A 154 -26.52 0.99 -16.41
N GLY A 155 -27.44 1.33 -15.50
CA GLY A 155 -28.80 0.76 -15.45
C GLY A 155 -29.94 1.60 -16.03
N GLU A 156 -29.66 2.78 -16.60
CA GLU A 156 -30.70 3.68 -17.16
C GLU A 156 -30.48 4.00 -18.65
N GLU A 157 -30.18 3.01 -19.50
CA GLU A 157 -30.48 3.13 -20.93
C GLU A 157 -31.02 1.81 -21.51
N GLY A 158 -32.30 1.80 -21.88
CA GLY A 158 -32.87 0.90 -22.88
C GLY A 158 -33.60 -0.33 -22.36
N GLU A 159 -34.94 -0.26 -22.34
CA GLU A 159 -35.75 -1.43 -22.68
C GLU A 159 -35.35 -1.88 -24.08
N ASP A 160 -34.79 -3.09 -24.25
CA ASP A 160 -34.92 -3.86 -25.49
C ASP A 160 -34.46 -5.32 -25.34
N VAL A 161 -35.44 -6.22 -25.53
CA VAL A 161 -35.37 -7.59 -26.10
C VAL A 161 -34.26 -8.54 -25.59
N PHE A 162 -34.66 -9.51 -24.77
CA PHE A 162 -33.89 -10.74 -24.52
C PHE A 162 -33.72 -11.56 -25.81
N PRO A 163 -32.49 -11.91 -26.27
CA PRO A 163 -32.31 -13.02 -27.19
C PRO A 163 -32.17 -14.34 -26.42
N ALA A 164 -32.72 -15.39 -27.01
CA ALA A 164 -32.81 -16.75 -26.52
C ALA A 164 -31.45 -17.39 -26.21
N GLU A 165 -31.48 -18.31 -25.22
CA GLU A 165 -30.52 -19.40 -24.94
C GLU A 165 -29.07 -19.20 -25.41
N VAL A 166 -28.23 -18.72 -24.48
CA VAL A 166 -26.79 -19.01 -24.53
C VAL A 166 -26.59 -20.39 -23.92
N ILE A 167 -26.43 -21.39 -24.78
CA ILE A 167 -25.95 -22.73 -24.40
C ILE A 167 -24.53 -22.56 -23.87
N ILE A 168 -24.36 -22.77 -22.56
CA ILE A 168 -23.05 -22.80 -21.91
C ILE A 168 -22.39 -24.14 -22.28
N PRO A 169 -21.21 -24.16 -22.94
CA PRO A 169 -20.51 -25.42 -23.13
C PRO A 169 -20.08 -25.95 -21.76
N VAL A 170 -20.56 -27.14 -21.42
CA VAL A 170 -20.01 -27.94 -20.33
C VAL A 170 -18.55 -28.25 -20.71
N ASP A 171 -17.67 -28.05 -19.75
CA ASP A 171 -16.23 -28.36 -19.79
C ASP A 171 -15.30 -27.21 -20.21
N SER A 172 -15.05 -26.32 -19.25
CA SER A 172 -13.81 -25.55 -19.15
C SER A 172 -13.60 -25.17 -17.68
N THR A 173 -13.05 -26.10 -16.89
CA THR A 173 -12.50 -25.77 -15.57
C THR A 173 -11.43 -24.68 -15.70
N PRO A 174 -11.56 -23.53 -15.01
CA PRO A 174 -10.53 -22.49 -15.01
C PRO A 174 -9.23 -22.99 -14.38
N ALA A 175 -8.09 -22.67 -15.01
CA ALA A 175 -6.75 -23.15 -14.64
C ALA A 175 -6.28 -22.79 -13.21
N TRP A 176 -7.01 -21.94 -12.48
CA TRP A 176 -6.70 -21.56 -11.09
C TRP A 176 -7.37 -22.47 -10.04
N VAL A 177 -8.28 -23.37 -10.44
CA VAL A 177 -8.88 -24.40 -9.57
C VAL A 177 -7.91 -25.57 -9.32
N ALA A 178 -6.74 -25.59 -9.96
CA ALA A 178 -5.74 -26.66 -9.86
C ALA A 178 -4.73 -26.52 -8.70
N ASN A 179 -5.13 -25.90 -7.59
CA ASN A 179 -4.39 -26.06 -6.33
C ASN A 179 -5.16 -27.01 -5.42
N PHE A 180 -4.45 -27.76 -4.58
CA PHE A 180 -4.90 -28.76 -3.60
C PHE A 180 -4.85 -30.22 -4.05
N ARG A 181 -3.76 -30.88 -3.64
CA ARG A 181 -3.83 -32.25 -3.14
C ARG A 181 -3.34 -32.27 -1.68
N PRO A 182 -3.92 -33.16 -0.85
CA PRO A 182 -3.69 -33.22 0.60
C PRO A 182 -2.26 -33.66 0.97
#